data_AF-A0A7V9CEN6-F1
#
_entry.id   AF-A0A7V9CEN6-F1
#
_cell.length_a   1.000
_cell.length_b   1.000
_cell.length_c   1.000
_cell.angle_alpha   90.00
_cell.angle_beta   90.00
_cell.angle_gamma   90.00
#
_symmetry.space_group_name_H-M   'P 1'
#
loop_
_entity.id
_entity.type
_entity.pdbx_description
1 polymer ?
#
loop_
_entity_poly.entity_id
_entity_poly.type
_entity_poly.pdbx_seq_one_letter_code
_entity_poly.pdbx_strand_id
1 'polypeptide(L)'
;FVRDGVIAAEGFVGPQPGTSEISVVRSAVRSSVQARAHHTERLGLDSAGTWAVSVSEVLKSEGRSIDDAECPDVDTPGHAYVDLRLLSRKERKRARVVLAAAATNRGQVQQAA
;
A
#
# COMPACT_ATOMS: atom_id res chain seq x y z
N PHE A 1 -3.68 13.87 0.95
CA PHE A 1 -3.38 12.96 2.07
C PHE A 1 -1.89 12.94 2.43
N VAL A 2 -0.99 13.49 1.61
CA VAL A 2 0.43 13.71 1.96
C VAL A 2 0.66 15.20 2.25
N ARG A 3 1.42 15.53 3.31
CA ARG A 3 1.91 16.89 3.62
C ARG A 3 3.29 16.78 4.27
N ASP A 4 4.27 17.51 3.76
CA ASP A 4 5.64 17.56 4.32
C ASP A 4 6.26 16.17 4.58
N GLY A 5 6.05 15.23 3.63
CA GLY A 5 6.53 13.84 3.73
C GLY A 5 5.70 12.92 4.65
N VAL A 6 4.74 13.47 5.39
CA VAL A 6 3.80 12.72 6.24
C VAL A 6 2.63 12.21 5.41
N ILE A 7 2.41 10.89 5.41
CA ILE A 7 1.27 10.26 4.78
C ILE A 7 0.19 9.98 5.83
N ALA A 8 -1.01 10.52 5.60
CA ALA A 8 -2.14 10.33 6.50
C ALA A 8 -2.88 9.00 6.23
N ALA A 9 -3.70 8.56 7.19
CA ALA A 9 -4.48 7.32 7.09
C ALA A 9 -5.46 7.30 5.90
N GLU A 10 -5.85 8.46 5.38
CA GLU A 10 -6.65 8.63 4.17
C GLU A 10 -5.91 8.18 2.90
N GLY A 11 -4.58 8.08 2.94
CA GLY A 11 -3.77 7.48 1.87
C GLY A 11 -3.76 5.94 1.88
N PHE A 12 -4.28 5.31 2.95
CA PHE A 12 -4.34 3.86 3.09
C PHE A 12 -5.77 3.37 2.83
N VAL A 13 -6.23 3.52 1.59
CA VAL A 13 -7.58 3.12 1.16
C VAL A 13 -7.49 2.18 -0.02
N GLY A 14 -8.56 1.42 -0.25
CA GLY A 14 -8.61 0.54 -1.40
C GLY A 14 -8.81 1.28 -2.73
N PRO A 15 -8.56 0.59 -3.86
CA PRO A 15 -8.54 1.20 -5.18
C PRO A 15 -9.92 1.70 -5.63
N GLN A 16 -11.00 1.15 -5.08
CA GLN A 16 -12.37 1.58 -5.35
C GLN A 16 -13.05 2.07 -4.07
N PRO A 17 -13.94 3.07 -4.15
CA PRO A 17 -14.72 3.52 -3.00
C PRO A 17 -15.44 2.36 -2.31
N GLY A 18 -15.28 2.25 -0.99
CA GLY A 18 -15.92 1.21 -0.18
C GLY A 18 -15.15 -0.11 -0.07
N THR A 19 -14.08 -0.29 -0.85
CA THR A 19 -13.20 -1.46 -0.70
C THR A 19 -12.32 -1.33 0.55
N SER A 20 -12.02 -2.46 1.18
CA SER A 20 -11.19 -2.56 2.39
C SER A 20 -9.90 -3.34 2.14
N GLU A 21 -9.47 -3.39 0.89
CA GLU A 21 -8.23 -4.02 0.42
C GLU A 21 -7.33 -2.93 -0.11
N ILE A 22 -6.13 -2.79 0.43
CA ILE A 22 -5.19 -1.75 0.00
C ILE A 22 -4.18 -2.40 -0.94
N SER A 23 -4.23 -2.04 -2.22
CA SER A 23 -3.29 -2.54 -3.22
C SER A 23 -1.87 -2.06 -2.93
N VAL A 24 -0.92 -2.97 -3.00
CA VAL A 24 0.51 -2.73 -2.78
C VAL A 24 1.34 -3.55 -3.78
N VAL A 25 2.65 -3.32 -3.79
CA VAL A 25 3.60 -4.10 -4.58
C VAL A 25 4.70 -4.62 -3.67
N ARG A 26 5.04 -5.90 -3.80
CA ARG A 26 6.11 -6.53 -3.04
C ARG A 26 7.45 -5.92 -3.44
N SER A 27 8.23 -5.44 -2.47
CA SER A 27 9.56 -4.85 -2.73
C SER A 27 10.61 -5.86 -3.22
N ALA A 28 10.41 -7.15 -2.92
CA ALA A 28 11.21 -8.24 -3.53
C ALA A 28 10.89 -8.45 -5.03
N VAL A 29 9.68 -8.03 -5.42
CA VAL A 29 9.09 -7.91 -6.76
C VAL A 29 9.78 -6.88 -7.67
N ARG A 30 9.63 -5.65 -7.19
CA ARG A 30 9.86 -4.41 -7.90
C ARG A 30 10.42 -3.38 -6.93
N SER A 31 11.35 -2.56 -7.40
CA SER A 31 11.80 -1.40 -6.63
C SER A 31 10.67 -0.38 -6.48
N SER A 32 10.79 0.54 -5.53
CA SER A 32 9.80 1.61 -5.35
C SER A 32 9.69 2.50 -6.59
N VAL A 33 10.81 2.72 -7.29
CA VAL A 33 10.85 3.48 -8.55
C VAL A 33 10.07 2.75 -9.65
N GLN A 34 10.27 1.44 -9.81
CA GLN A 34 9.55 0.65 -10.81
C GLN A 34 8.05 0.56 -10.50
N ALA A 35 7.68 0.41 -9.22
CA ALA A 35 6.28 0.41 -8.80
C ALA A 35 5.60 1.75 -9.11
N ARG A 36 6.29 2.86 -8.82
CA ARG A 36 5.80 4.21 -9.17
C ARG A 36 5.66 4.38 -10.68
N ALA A 37 6.70 4.02 -11.45
CA ALA A 37 6.67 4.13 -12.91
C ALA A 37 5.52 3.31 -13.51
N HIS A 38 5.29 2.08 -13.03
CA HIS A 38 4.12 1.30 -13.45
C HIS A 38 2.80 2.03 -13.14
N HIS A 39 2.63 2.56 -11.93
CA HIS A 39 1.42 3.31 -11.56
C HIS A 39 1.20 4.56 -12.42
N THR A 40 2.26 5.34 -12.70
CA THR A 40 2.12 6.63 -13.40
C THR A 40 2.15 6.48 -14.92
N GLU A 41 3.01 5.63 -15.46
CA GLU A 41 3.26 5.53 -16.92
C GLU A 41 2.41 4.44 -17.57
N ARG A 42 2.26 3.28 -16.92
CA ARG A 42 1.50 2.14 -17.47
C ARG A 42 0.01 2.25 -17.17
N LEU A 43 -0.36 2.66 -15.95
CA LEU A 43 -1.76 2.84 -15.54
C LEU A 43 -2.28 4.27 -15.75
N GLY A 44 -1.40 5.25 -15.98
CA GLY A 44 -1.79 6.65 -16.22
C GLY A 44 -2.36 7.37 -14.99
N LEU A 45 -2.02 6.91 -13.77
CA LEU A 45 -2.56 7.43 -12.52
C LEU A 45 -1.57 8.36 -11.80
N ASP A 46 -2.08 9.45 -11.24
CA ASP A 46 -1.28 10.40 -10.47
C ASP A 46 -0.70 9.77 -9.20
N SER A 47 0.55 10.10 -8.87
CA SER A 47 1.22 9.61 -7.67
C SER A 47 1.94 10.72 -6.92
N ALA A 48 1.69 10.80 -5.61
CA ALA A 48 2.45 11.65 -4.69
C ALA A 48 3.82 11.06 -4.32
N GLY A 49 4.09 9.80 -4.69
CA GLY A 49 5.28 9.07 -4.28
C GLY A 49 4.99 7.62 -3.87
N THR A 50 6.00 6.98 -3.30
CA THR A 50 5.92 5.61 -2.80
C THR A 50 6.26 5.60 -1.32
N TRP A 51 5.44 4.92 -0.53
CA TRP A 51 5.70 4.61 0.86
C TRP A 51 5.67 3.10 1.01
N ALA A 52 6.40 2.59 1.99
CA ALA A 52 6.47 1.16 2.26
C ALA A 52 5.96 0.84 3.66
N VAL A 53 5.43 -0.36 3.82
CA VAL A 53 5.14 -1.02 5.09
C VAL A 53 5.73 -2.42 5.07
N SER A 54 6.07 -2.97 6.24
CA SER A 54 6.51 -4.35 6.39
C SER A 54 5.35 -5.29 6.70
N VAL A 55 5.55 -6.59 6.46
CA VAL A 55 4.56 -7.62 6.83
C VAL A 55 4.26 -7.59 8.33
N SER A 56 5.27 -7.36 9.16
CA SER A 56 5.10 -7.23 10.62
C SER A 56 4.26 -6.02 11.01
N GLU A 57 4.35 -4.91 10.27
CA GLU A 57 3.51 -3.71 10.49
C GLU A 57 2.05 -3.97 10.08
N VAL A 58 1.83 -4.72 9.00
CA VAL A 58 0.49 -5.18 8.60
C VAL A 58 -0.11 -6.12 9.64
N LEU A 59 0.68 -7.06 10.17
CA LEU A 59 0.22 -7.94 11.24
C LEU A 59 -0.11 -7.14 12.52
N LYS A 60 0.72 -6.17 12.88
CA LYS A 60 0.49 -5.27 14.04
C LYS A 60 -0.78 -4.42 13.86
N SER A 61 -1.19 -4.15 12.62
CA SER A 61 -2.44 -3.47 12.32
C SER A 61 -3.65 -4.41 12.28
N GLU A 62 -3.48 -5.68 12.64
CA GLU A 62 -4.51 -6.75 12.57
C GLU A 62 -4.96 -7.05 11.12
N GLY A 63 -4.22 -6.56 10.13
CA GLY A 63 -4.45 -6.82 8.71
C GLY A 63 -3.75 -8.08 8.24
N ARG A 64 -4.08 -8.52 7.02
CA ARG A 64 -3.39 -9.64 6.36
C ARG A 64 -2.70 -9.15 5.11
N SER A 65 -1.45 -9.57 4.89
CA SER A 65 -0.78 -9.38 3.60
C SER A 65 -1.12 -10.57 2.71
N ILE A 66 -1.71 -10.34 1.55
CA ILE A 66 -2.05 -11.37 0.57
C ILE A 66 -1.21 -11.15 -0.68
N ASP A 67 -0.55 -12.21 -1.14
CA ASP A 67 0.14 -12.24 -2.43
C ASP A 67 -0.79 -12.88 -3.46
N ASP A 68 -1.12 -12.11 -4.49
CA ASP A 68 -2.02 -12.47 -5.57
C ASP A 68 -1.37 -12.20 -6.94
N ALA A 69 -0.04 -12.10 -6.98
CA ALA A 69 0.70 -11.84 -8.22
C ALA A 69 0.50 -12.92 -9.31
N GLU A 70 0.07 -14.13 -8.94
CA GLU A 70 -0.22 -15.23 -9.87
C GLU A 70 -1.70 -15.32 -10.27
N CYS A 71 -2.56 -14.42 -9.79
CA CYS A 71 -3.96 -14.40 -10.19
C CYS A 71 -4.11 -13.96 -11.66
N PRO A 72 -4.89 -14.67 -12.50
CA PRO A 72 -5.00 -14.38 -13.94
C PRO A 72 -5.43 -12.95 -14.30
N ASP A 73 -6.19 -12.30 -13.42
CA ASP A 73 -6.74 -10.96 -13.64
C ASP A 73 -5.82 -9.82 -13.16
N VAL A 74 -4.60 -10.13 -12.69
CA VAL A 74 -3.66 -9.17 -12.10
C VAL A 74 -2.53 -8.84 -13.09
N ASP A 75 -2.57 -7.65 -13.69
CA ASP A 75 -1.55 -7.15 -14.66
C ASP A 75 -0.37 -6.42 -13.99
N THR A 76 -0.30 -6.42 -12.64
CA THR A 76 0.77 -5.73 -11.90
C THR A 76 1.79 -6.74 -11.37
N PRO A 77 3.03 -6.77 -11.90
CA PRO A 77 4.03 -7.72 -11.43
C PRO A 77 4.41 -7.49 -9.96
N GLY A 78 4.31 -8.54 -9.14
CA GLY A 78 4.54 -8.45 -7.70
C GLY A 78 3.41 -7.76 -6.93
N HIS A 79 2.21 -7.66 -7.52
CA HIS A 79 1.03 -7.19 -6.82
C HIS A 79 0.78 -8.03 -5.56
N ALA A 80 0.31 -7.34 -4.55
CA ALA A 80 -0.18 -7.89 -3.30
C ALA A 80 -1.21 -6.91 -2.77
N TYR A 81 -1.96 -7.32 -1.75
CA TYR A 81 -2.85 -6.40 -1.05
C TYR A 81 -2.86 -6.61 0.45
N VAL A 82 -3.16 -5.54 1.17
CA VAL A 82 -3.47 -5.60 2.61
C VAL A 82 -4.97 -5.77 2.77
N ASP A 83 -5.39 -6.94 3.24
CA ASP A 83 -6.80 -7.26 3.47
C ASP A 83 -7.24 -6.82 4.87
N LEU A 84 -8.18 -5.88 4.91
CA LEU A 84 -8.82 -5.39 6.12
C LEU A 84 -10.33 -5.75 6.16
N ARG A 85 -10.83 -6.59 5.25
CA ARG A 85 -12.27 -6.89 5.12
C ARG A 85 -12.86 -7.57 6.35
N LEU A 86 -12.06 -8.39 7.04
CA LEU A 86 -12.48 -9.08 8.27
C LEU A 86 -12.54 -8.18 9.50
N LEU A 87 -12.03 -6.95 9.40
CA LEU A 87 -12.04 -5.99 10.50
C LEU A 87 -13.34 -5.17 10.49
N SER A 88 -13.84 -4.86 11.68
CA SER A 88 -14.93 -3.90 11.87
C SER A 88 -14.53 -2.50 11.37
N ARG A 89 -15.51 -1.62 11.17
CA ARG A 89 -15.25 -0.22 10.75
C ARG A 89 -14.27 0.50 11.69
N LYS A 90 -14.34 0.26 13.00
CA LYS A 90 -13.48 0.87 14.00
C LYS A 90 -12.05 0.33 13.88
N GLU A 91 -11.89 -0.98 13.75
CA GLU A 91 -10.61 -1.64 13.57
C GLU A 91 -9.96 -1.24 12.25
N ARG A 92 -10.70 -1.16 11.14
CA ARG A 92 -10.20 -0.64 9.85
C ARG A 92 -9.65 0.79 9.97
N LYS A 93 -10.30 1.66 10.76
CA LYS A 93 -9.77 3.01 11.01
C LYS A 93 -8.45 2.94 11.78
N ARG A 94 -8.37 2.12 12.82
CA ARG A 94 -7.15 1.92 13.61
C ARG A 94 -6.02 1.33 12.78
N ALA A 95 -6.30 0.31 11.96
CA ALA A 95 -5.32 -0.33 11.11
C ALA A 95 -4.64 0.66 10.17
N ARG A 96 -5.43 1.50 9.48
CA ARG A 96 -4.91 2.55 8.60
C ARG A 96 -4.04 3.59 9.32
N VAL A 97 -4.38 3.94 10.56
CA VAL A 97 -3.53 4.83 11.38
C VAL A 97 -2.19 4.17 11.72
N VAL A 98 -2.20 2.87 12.08
CA VAL A 98 -0.97 2.12 12.35
C VAL A 98 -0.08 2.06 11.11
N LEU A 99 -0.65 1.73 9.95
CA LEU A 99 0.08 1.67 8.68
C LEU A 99 0.64 3.03 8.27
N ALA A 100 -0.17 4.09 8.38
CA ALA A 100 0.25 5.45 8.07
C ALA A 100 1.39 5.95 8.97
N ALA A 101 1.33 5.66 10.27
CA ALA A 101 2.40 5.98 11.20
C ALA A 101 3.70 5.25 10.84
N ALA A 102 3.62 3.95 10.53
CA ALA A 102 4.79 3.17 10.12
C ALA A 102 5.42 3.68 8.82
N ALA A 103 4.60 3.94 7.80
CA ALA A 103 5.03 4.50 6.53
C ALA A 103 5.62 5.90 6.67
N THR A 104 5.01 6.76 7.48
CA THR A 104 5.53 8.11 7.78
C THR A 104 6.88 8.04 8.46
N ASN A 105 7.03 7.18 9.47
CA ASN A 105 8.31 7.02 10.19
C ASN A 105 9.43 6.53 9.28
N ARG A 106 9.10 5.70 8.28
CA ARG A 106 10.04 5.23 7.26
C ARG A 106 10.38 6.32 6.24
N GLY A 107 9.49 7.28 6.03
CA GLY A 107 9.60 8.29 4.98
C GLY A 107 9.25 7.75 3.60
N GLN A 108 9.19 8.66 2.63
CA GLN A 108 8.98 8.31 1.23
C GLN A 108 10.18 7.50 0.71
N VAL A 109 9.92 6.35 0.08
CA VAL A 109 10.96 5.48 -0.47
C VAL A 109 11.22 5.83 -1.93
N GLN A 110 12.46 6.16 -2.27
CA GLN A 110 12.86 6.60 -3.61
C GLN A 110 14.04 5.81 -4.20
N GLN A 111 14.46 4.71 -3.60
CA GLN A 111 15.67 4.03 -4.08
C GLN A 111 15.39 3.18 -5.34
N ALA A 112 16.09 3.54 -6.41
CA ALA A 112 16.60 2.56 -7.36
C ALA A 112 17.71 1.78 -6.63
N ALA A 113 17.61 0.45 -6.64
CA ALA A 113 18.74 -0.40 -6.29
C ALA A 113 19.86 -0.23 -7.33
#